data_AF-A0AAD4DR96-F1
#
_entry.id   AF-A0AAD4DR96-F1
#
_cell.length_a   1.000
_cell.length_b   1.000
_cell.length_c   1.000
_cell.angle_alpha   90.00
_cell.angle_beta   90.00
_cell.angle_gamma   90.00
#
_symmetry.space_group_name_H-M   'P 1'
#
loop_
_entity.id
_entity.type
_entity.pdbx_description
1 polymer ?
#
loop_
_entity_poly.entity_id
_entity_poly.type
_entity_poly.pdbx_seq_one_letter_code
_entity_poly.pdbx_strand_id
1 'polypeptide(L)'
;MATGSNPGPNIPHQPAVNIEHTQDFKIEFHPHSGREPLYQRFEEFGVTPETQAPPVDETPWRPFRSCGDFEFSEIALNAALNKGQVDRLLSLIARIAQGDTQFIKHEIVVPYKKEQRVFEVHARPLWDWALDLLDNPLLAPHFVWDAQRVFKHNDTDFECFFNEPWTGDRWWDIQSHLPPNLDGAAPFCFILYADKTKLSSHGTMKGYPVMAHCMNLPVDIRNGEGMGGGRVVGWLPIIDEEASEQGKPGYINFKRIVWHEAFIKLFTNLDKYSKTGYSYMCYDKKLCWLFPVILILSADYEEQCMMSLIHGAQCKCLCPVCLVPREELSDLSKTHAIRSAKDAQAALDVYRQSKSQGEALLKALGLRAVANFLWIVEQSDPHDAMSVDRLHTVHSGMGGHHVLGELKAILDDVGREAQVAVEKSYIISSSEFPQWHDLNHFTTVIHVAFTDGNKKRDLVMVSSNESDRYMLG
;
A
#
# COMPACT_ATOMS: atom_id res chain seq x y z
N MET A 1 62.10 -10.43 -67.61
CA MET A 1 62.15 -10.62 -66.15
C MET A 1 61.52 -9.39 -65.51
N ALA A 2 60.28 -9.52 -65.07
CA ALA A 2 59.51 -8.46 -64.43
C ALA A 2 59.48 -8.74 -62.92
N THR A 3 59.68 -7.71 -62.11
CA THR A 3 59.47 -7.75 -60.66
C THR A 3 58.67 -6.52 -60.27
N GLY A 4 57.36 -6.72 -60.13
CA GLY A 4 56.43 -5.76 -59.54
C GLY A 4 56.46 -5.85 -58.01
N SER A 5 56.41 -4.71 -57.35
CA SER A 5 56.19 -4.60 -55.90
C SER A 5 54.81 -3.98 -55.67
N ASN A 6 53.91 -4.81 -55.14
CA ASN A 6 52.54 -4.45 -54.76
C ASN A 6 52.54 -3.82 -53.35
N PRO A 7 51.73 -2.79 -53.08
CA PRO A 7 51.51 -2.29 -51.73
C PRO A 7 50.59 -3.25 -50.96
N GLY A 8 50.96 -3.56 -49.71
CA GLY A 8 50.24 -4.46 -48.81
C GLY A 8 48.87 -3.92 -48.36
N PRO A 9 48.00 -4.80 -47.83
CA PRO A 9 46.59 -4.51 -47.61
C PRO A 9 46.36 -3.54 -46.44
N ASN A 10 45.42 -2.62 -46.65
CA ASN A 10 44.78 -1.77 -45.65
C ASN A 10 44.18 -2.64 -44.53
N ILE A 11 44.72 -2.52 -43.32
CA ILE A 11 44.10 -3.07 -42.11
C ILE A 11 42.96 -2.12 -41.72
N PRO A 12 41.70 -2.56 -41.65
CA PRO A 12 40.63 -1.72 -41.14
C PRO A 12 40.92 -1.39 -39.68
N HIS A 13 40.95 -0.10 -39.34
CA HIS A 13 40.82 0.34 -37.95
C HIS A 13 39.50 -0.23 -37.41
N GLN A 14 39.59 -1.24 -36.54
CA GLN A 14 38.49 -1.55 -35.64
C GLN A 14 38.21 -0.29 -34.83
N PRO A 15 36.96 0.18 -34.74
CA PRO A 15 36.64 1.18 -33.73
C PRO A 15 37.02 0.57 -32.37
N ALA A 16 37.68 1.37 -31.54
CA ALA A 16 37.95 1.00 -30.16
C ALA A 16 36.61 0.56 -29.54
N VAL A 17 36.47 -0.73 -29.29
CA VAL A 17 35.39 -1.27 -28.46
C VAL A 17 35.59 -0.63 -27.10
N ASN A 18 34.70 0.31 -26.76
CA ASN A 18 34.70 0.93 -25.46
C ASN A 18 34.49 -0.18 -24.43
N ILE A 19 35.47 -0.32 -23.53
CA ILE A 19 35.55 -1.42 -22.58
C ILE A 19 34.49 -1.21 -21.50
N GLU A 20 33.47 -2.08 -21.51
CA GLU A 20 32.75 -2.61 -20.34
C GLU A 20 32.26 -1.63 -19.27
N HIS A 21 31.12 -0.95 -19.50
CA HIS A 21 30.20 -0.68 -18.40
C HIS A 21 29.52 -2.01 -18.04
N THR A 22 30.09 -2.77 -17.11
CA THR A 22 29.64 -4.14 -16.76
C THR A 22 28.73 -4.20 -15.54
N GLN A 23 28.32 -3.06 -14.99
CA GLN A 23 27.52 -2.96 -13.77
C GLN A 23 26.43 -1.92 -13.95
N ASP A 24 25.22 -2.39 -14.27
CA ASP A 24 24.05 -1.55 -14.56
C ASP A 24 23.37 -1.04 -13.28
N PHE A 25 23.55 -1.77 -12.18
CA PHE A 25 22.92 -1.47 -10.89
C PHE A 25 23.93 -1.43 -9.76
N LYS A 26 23.66 -0.53 -8.80
CA LYS A 26 24.38 -0.43 -7.53
C LYS A 26 23.36 -0.46 -6.40
N ILE A 27 23.62 -1.25 -5.36
CA ILE A 27 22.82 -1.32 -4.14
C ILE A 27 23.72 -0.93 -2.97
N GLU A 28 23.38 0.15 -2.29
CA GLU A 28 23.99 0.53 -1.02
C GLU A 28 23.11 0.02 0.12
N PHE A 29 23.68 -0.75 1.03
CA PHE A 29 22.96 -1.20 2.23
C PHE A 29 23.12 -0.18 3.35
N HIS A 30 22.13 -0.11 4.24
CA HIS A 30 22.22 0.73 5.43
C HIS A 30 23.48 0.39 6.25
N PRO A 31 24.23 1.37 6.80
CA PRO A 31 25.45 1.11 7.56
C PRO A 31 25.30 0.13 8.73
N HIS A 32 24.13 0.07 9.36
CA HIS A 32 23.83 -0.91 10.42
C HIS A 32 23.90 -2.38 9.96
N SER A 33 23.75 -2.64 8.66
CA SER A 33 23.87 -3.99 8.11
C SER A 33 25.31 -4.51 8.08
N GLY A 34 26.30 -3.61 8.11
CA GLY A 34 27.72 -3.96 7.93
C GLY A 34 28.07 -4.55 6.55
N ARG A 35 27.17 -4.42 5.56
CA ARG A 35 27.35 -4.97 4.21
C ARG A 35 28.00 -3.96 3.27
N GLU A 36 28.95 -4.42 2.47
CA GLU A 36 29.52 -3.63 1.39
C GLU A 36 28.51 -3.40 0.26
N PRO A 37 28.62 -2.28 -0.49
CA PRO A 37 27.80 -2.05 -1.67
C PRO A 37 27.89 -3.21 -2.68
N LEU A 38 26.74 -3.59 -3.23
CA LEU A 38 26.62 -4.64 -4.24
C LEU A 38 26.46 -3.98 -5.62
N TYR A 39 27.19 -4.49 -6.61
CA TYR A 39 27.06 -4.07 -8.00
C TYR A 39 26.60 -5.25 -8.84
N GLN A 40 25.60 -5.04 -9.69
CA GLN A 40 24.95 -6.10 -10.46
C GLN A 40 24.78 -5.70 -11.93
N ARG A 41 24.78 -6.71 -12.80
CA ARG A 41 24.35 -6.58 -14.20
C ARG A 41 22.83 -6.57 -14.29
N PHE A 42 22.32 -6.12 -15.43
CA PHE A 42 20.88 -6.15 -15.71
C PHE A 42 20.28 -7.55 -15.58
N GLU A 43 20.97 -8.60 -16.03
CA GLU A 43 20.48 -9.98 -15.94
C GLU A 43 20.52 -10.55 -14.51
N GLU A 44 21.25 -9.91 -13.60
CA GLU A 44 21.38 -10.30 -12.19
C GLU A 44 20.43 -9.49 -11.30
N PHE A 45 20.07 -8.28 -11.72
CA PHE A 45 19.22 -7.40 -10.95
C PHE A 45 17.78 -7.91 -10.88
N GLY A 46 17.22 -7.98 -9.67
CA GLY A 46 15.93 -8.62 -9.42
C GLY A 46 15.96 -10.15 -9.45
N VAL A 47 17.11 -10.77 -9.76
CA VAL A 47 17.33 -12.21 -9.64
C VAL A 47 17.92 -12.50 -8.26
N THR A 48 17.07 -12.85 -7.30
CA THR A 48 17.53 -13.43 -6.04
C THR A 48 18.13 -14.81 -6.30
N PRO A 49 19.38 -15.10 -5.85
CA PRO A 49 19.88 -16.47 -5.82
C PRO A 49 18.93 -17.23 -4.90
N GLU A 50 18.14 -18.17 -5.46
CA GLU A 50 17.06 -18.92 -4.80
C GLU A 50 15.65 -18.28 -4.82
N THR A 51 15.14 -17.88 -5.98
CA THR A 51 13.69 -17.86 -6.23
C THR A 51 13.28 -19.10 -7.03
N GLN A 52 13.20 -20.26 -6.37
CA GLN A 52 12.32 -21.32 -6.86
C GLN A 52 10.88 -20.90 -6.52
N ALA A 53 9.99 -20.87 -7.53
CA ALA A 53 8.57 -20.90 -7.25
C ALA A 53 8.28 -22.11 -6.34
N PRO A 54 7.38 -21.98 -5.34
CA PRO A 54 7.04 -23.11 -4.49
C PRO A 54 6.58 -24.30 -5.37
N PRO A 55 6.98 -25.56 -5.06
CA PRO A 55 6.69 -26.72 -5.91
C PRO A 55 5.18 -27.01 -6.06
N VAL A 56 4.78 -27.59 -7.21
CA VAL A 56 3.40 -27.97 -7.59
C VAL A 56 2.96 -29.30 -6.95
N ASP A 57 1.65 -29.45 -6.71
CA ASP A 57 1.04 -30.41 -5.78
C ASP A 57 0.38 -31.64 -6.45
N GLU A 58 0.75 -32.87 -6.04
CA GLU A 58 0.43 -34.15 -6.72
C GLU A 58 -0.85 -34.91 -6.26
N THR A 59 -1.75 -34.33 -5.45
CA THR A 59 -2.95 -35.04 -4.96
C THR A 59 -4.21 -34.35 -5.49
N PRO A 60 -5.13 -34.95 -6.26
CA PRO A 60 -6.05 -34.17 -7.12
C PRO A 60 -7.45 -33.91 -6.53
N TRP A 61 -7.82 -34.61 -5.46
CA TRP A 61 -8.77 -34.01 -4.52
C TRP A 61 -8.13 -32.84 -3.82
N ARG A 62 -6.82 -32.56 -3.99
CA ARG A 62 -6.32 -31.25 -3.68
C ARG A 62 -6.92 -30.21 -4.61
N PRO A 63 -7.33 -29.11 -4.00
CA PRO A 63 -6.91 -28.72 -2.65
C PRO A 63 -7.76 -29.21 -1.47
N PHE A 64 -8.86 -29.94 -1.67
CA PHE A 64 -9.65 -30.50 -0.58
C PHE A 64 -8.81 -31.42 0.32
N ARG A 65 -8.77 -31.07 1.60
CA ARG A 65 -7.85 -31.65 2.60
C ARG A 65 -8.25 -33.07 3.01
N SER A 66 -9.48 -33.47 2.72
CA SER A 66 -10.04 -34.78 3.06
C SER A 66 -11.21 -35.11 2.13
N CYS A 67 -11.64 -36.37 2.13
CA CYS A 67 -12.88 -36.78 1.45
C CYS A 67 -14.11 -36.00 1.96
N GLY A 68 -14.08 -35.48 3.20
CA GLY A 68 -15.16 -34.68 3.76
C GLY A 68 -15.24 -33.25 3.20
N ASP A 69 -14.11 -32.64 2.84
CA ASP A 69 -14.08 -31.32 2.16
C ASP A 69 -14.69 -31.42 0.75
N PHE A 70 -14.55 -32.60 0.13
CA PHE A 70 -15.13 -32.92 -1.16
C PHE A 70 -16.67 -33.08 -1.07
N GLU A 71 -17.18 -33.85 -0.10
CA GLU A 71 -18.63 -33.98 0.16
C GLU A 71 -19.29 -32.64 0.55
N PHE A 72 -18.59 -31.80 1.33
CA PHE A 72 -19.05 -30.46 1.68
C PHE A 72 -19.18 -29.54 0.44
N SER A 73 -18.19 -29.60 -0.45
CA SER A 73 -18.19 -28.83 -1.71
C SER A 73 -19.31 -29.28 -2.66
N GLU A 74 -19.69 -30.56 -2.63
CA GLU A 74 -20.81 -31.11 -3.40
C GLU A 74 -22.18 -30.61 -2.88
N ILE A 75 -22.36 -30.52 -1.57
CA ILE A 75 -23.57 -29.99 -0.93
C ILE A 75 -23.71 -28.47 -1.20
N ALA A 76 -22.61 -27.72 -1.10
CA ALA A 76 -22.55 -26.30 -1.40
C ALA A 76 -22.99 -25.98 -2.84
N LEU A 77 -22.58 -26.84 -3.78
CA LEU A 77 -22.91 -26.73 -5.19
C LEU A 77 -24.39 -27.04 -5.47
N ASN A 78 -24.95 -28.13 -4.92
CA ASN A 78 -26.35 -28.56 -5.11
C ASN A 78 -27.37 -27.58 -4.54
N ALA A 79 -27.00 -26.84 -3.49
CA ALA A 79 -27.83 -25.82 -2.88
C ALA A 79 -27.67 -24.43 -3.50
N ALA A 80 -26.87 -24.30 -4.58
CA ALA A 80 -26.54 -23.04 -5.25
C ALA A 80 -26.11 -21.95 -4.25
N LEU A 81 -25.46 -22.37 -3.16
CA LEU A 81 -24.95 -21.47 -2.15
C LEU A 81 -23.86 -20.65 -2.82
N ASN A 82 -23.96 -19.33 -2.73
CA ASN A 82 -22.84 -18.54 -3.22
C ASN A 82 -21.65 -18.77 -2.29
N LYS A 83 -20.45 -18.66 -2.85
CA LYS A 83 -19.18 -18.82 -2.14
C LYS A 83 -19.18 -18.14 -0.75
N GLY A 84 -19.77 -16.94 -0.65
CA GLY A 84 -19.87 -16.22 0.62
C GLY A 84 -20.77 -16.85 1.70
N GLN A 85 -21.74 -17.68 1.32
CA GLN A 85 -22.60 -18.43 2.25
C GLN A 85 -21.94 -19.75 2.67
N VAL A 86 -21.20 -20.36 1.75
CA VAL A 86 -20.39 -21.57 1.97
C VAL A 86 -19.24 -21.29 2.93
N ASP A 87 -18.51 -20.20 2.69
CA ASP A 87 -17.36 -19.79 3.50
C ASP A 87 -17.77 -19.37 4.92
N ARG A 88 -18.95 -18.75 5.10
CA ARG A 88 -19.50 -18.43 6.43
C ARG A 88 -19.82 -19.69 7.23
N LEU A 89 -20.33 -20.72 6.58
CA LEU A 89 -20.71 -22.00 7.17
C LEU A 89 -19.46 -22.81 7.58
N LEU A 90 -18.46 -22.92 6.70
CA LEU A 90 -17.16 -23.56 7.00
C LEU A 90 -16.37 -22.80 8.08
N SER A 91 -16.33 -21.49 7.98
CA SER A 91 -15.58 -20.65 8.91
C SER A 91 -16.21 -20.64 10.31
N LEU A 92 -17.53 -20.71 10.43
CA LEU A 92 -18.20 -20.84 11.75
C LEU A 92 -17.91 -22.21 12.38
N ILE A 93 -17.95 -23.30 11.60
CA ILE A 93 -17.65 -24.66 12.03
C ILE A 93 -16.17 -24.82 12.43
N ALA A 94 -15.23 -24.23 11.68
CA ALA A 94 -13.79 -24.28 11.97
C ALA A 94 -13.36 -23.39 13.16
N ARG A 95 -13.98 -22.22 13.34
CA ARG A 95 -13.68 -21.29 14.45
C ARG A 95 -14.21 -21.76 15.81
N ILE A 96 -15.29 -22.54 15.84
CA ILE A 96 -15.83 -23.16 17.07
C ILE A 96 -14.93 -24.33 17.54
N ALA A 97 -14.15 -24.92 16.64
CA ALA A 97 -13.45 -26.18 16.90
C ALA A 97 -11.94 -26.08 17.24
N GLN A 98 -11.22 -24.98 16.93
CA GLN A 98 -9.74 -24.98 16.91
C GLN A 98 -8.98 -24.05 17.87
N GLY A 99 -9.61 -23.11 18.57
CA GLY A 99 -8.99 -22.47 19.75
C GLY A 99 -7.77 -21.54 19.60
N ASP A 100 -6.94 -21.58 18.53
CA ASP A 100 -5.66 -20.84 18.47
C ASP A 100 -5.64 -19.67 17.44
N THR A 101 -5.34 -18.46 17.96
CA THR A 101 -5.52 -17.09 17.41
C THR A 101 -6.97 -16.68 17.10
N GLN A 102 -7.70 -16.47 18.19
CA GLN A 102 -9.04 -15.91 18.20
C GLN A 102 -8.96 -14.41 17.91
N PHE A 103 -9.80 -13.93 16.99
CA PHE A 103 -10.22 -12.53 17.08
C PHE A 103 -10.77 -12.31 18.49
N ILE A 104 -10.10 -11.46 19.25
CA ILE A 104 -10.50 -11.08 20.58
C ILE A 104 -11.64 -10.09 20.43
N LYS A 105 -12.77 -10.40 21.06
CA LYS A 105 -13.87 -9.45 21.17
C LYS A 105 -13.51 -8.42 22.23
N HIS A 106 -13.51 -7.16 21.83
CA HIS A 106 -13.38 -6.00 22.71
C HIS A 106 -14.68 -5.22 22.71
N GLU A 107 -14.97 -4.59 23.83
CA GLU A 107 -16.00 -3.57 23.94
C GLU A 107 -15.31 -2.23 24.15
N ILE A 108 -15.68 -1.24 23.33
CA ILE A 108 -15.30 0.15 23.52
C ILE A 108 -16.52 0.94 23.98
N VAL A 109 -16.34 1.73 25.04
CA VAL A 109 -17.40 2.56 25.61
C VAL A 109 -17.06 4.01 25.29
N VAL A 110 -17.87 4.64 24.44
CA VAL A 110 -17.64 6.02 24.03
C VAL A 110 -18.82 6.89 24.48
N PRO A 111 -18.57 7.96 25.26
CA PRO A 111 -19.63 8.87 25.67
C PRO A 111 -20.13 9.69 24.48
N TYR A 112 -21.45 9.77 24.32
CA TYR A 112 -22.10 10.68 23.39
C TYR A 112 -23.28 11.38 24.05
N LYS A 113 -23.23 12.72 24.09
CA LYS A 113 -24.20 13.55 24.82
C LYS A 113 -24.28 13.13 26.30
N LYS A 114 -25.39 12.52 26.73
CA LYS A 114 -25.63 12.09 28.12
C LYS A 114 -25.64 10.56 28.24
N GLU A 115 -25.23 9.84 27.20
CA GLU A 115 -25.29 8.38 27.12
C GLU A 115 -23.89 7.79 26.92
N GLN A 116 -23.68 6.60 27.45
CA GLN A 116 -22.53 5.77 27.14
C GLN A 116 -22.95 4.79 26.04
N ARG A 117 -22.25 4.79 24.92
CA ARG A 117 -22.53 3.87 23.80
C ARG A 117 -21.43 2.83 23.73
N VAL A 118 -21.83 1.57 23.66
CA VAL A 118 -20.92 0.42 23.62
C VAL A 118 -20.84 -0.08 22.18
N PHE A 119 -19.62 -0.30 21.70
CA PHE A 119 -19.37 -0.85 20.39
C PHE A 119 -18.49 -2.08 20.49
N GLU A 120 -18.83 -3.10 19.71
CA GLU A 120 -18.07 -4.33 19.61
C GLU A 120 -16.98 -4.19 18.54
N VAL A 121 -15.77 -4.62 18.89
CA VAL A 121 -14.62 -4.67 17.99
C VAL A 121 -14.05 -6.07 18.05
N HIS A 122 -13.85 -6.70 16.89
CA HIS A 122 -13.11 -7.96 16.83
C HIS A 122 -11.70 -7.63 16.37
N ALA A 123 -10.69 -7.91 17.19
CA ALA A 123 -9.30 -7.60 16.86
C ALA A 123 -8.43 -8.86 16.97
N ARG A 124 -7.54 -9.04 16.01
CA ARG A 124 -6.36 -9.86 16.15
C ARG A 124 -5.20 -8.89 16.41
N PRO A 125 -4.48 -9.01 17.54
CA PRO A 125 -3.34 -8.14 17.80
C PRO A 125 -2.35 -8.19 16.63
N LEU A 126 -1.94 -7.00 16.16
CA LEU A 126 -1.12 -6.87 14.95
C LEU A 126 0.26 -7.54 15.13
N TRP A 127 0.81 -7.46 16.35
CA TRP A 127 2.09 -8.09 16.66
C TRP A 127 2.00 -9.61 16.70
N ASP A 128 0.94 -10.20 17.26
CA ASP A 128 0.77 -11.65 17.27
C ASP A 128 0.73 -12.20 15.84
N TRP A 129 0.02 -11.52 14.94
CA TRP A 129 0.04 -11.87 13.51
C TRP A 129 1.43 -11.74 12.90
N ALA A 130 2.22 -10.72 13.26
CA ALA A 130 3.60 -10.59 12.80
C ALA A 130 4.47 -11.76 13.26
N LEU A 131 4.35 -12.21 14.51
CA LEU A 131 5.08 -13.37 15.04
C LEU A 131 4.74 -14.65 14.26
N ASP A 132 3.48 -14.85 13.86
CA ASP A 132 3.11 -16.00 13.01
C ASP A 132 3.82 -15.99 11.65
N LEU A 133 4.11 -14.81 11.10
CA LEU A 133 4.87 -14.69 9.85
C LEU A 133 6.34 -15.05 10.06
N LEU A 134 6.92 -14.61 11.19
CA LEU A 134 8.32 -14.87 11.56
C LEU A 134 8.58 -16.36 11.85
N ASP A 135 7.57 -17.07 12.37
CA ASP A 135 7.62 -18.51 12.64
C ASP A 135 7.42 -19.38 11.39
N ASN A 136 7.07 -18.77 10.25
CA ASN A 136 6.73 -19.54 9.06
C ASN A 136 8.00 -19.94 8.28
N PRO A 137 8.30 -21.25 8.15
CA PRO A 137 9.44 -21.73 7.37
C PRO A 137 9.48 -21.25 5.93
N LEU A 138 8.29 -21.10 5.31
CA LEU A 138 8.16 -20.74 3.91
C LEU A 138 8.36 -19.24 3.68
N LEU A 139 8.28 -18.42 4.72
CA LEU A 139 8.48 -16.97 4.63
C LEU A 139 9.87 -16.55 5.12
N ALA A 140 10.47 -17.31 6.03
CA ALA A 140 11.75 -17.00 6.66
C ALA A 140 12.87 -16.59 5.67
N PRO A 141 13.06 -17.25 4.50
CA PRO A 141 14.10 -16.87 3.53
C PRO A 141 13.83 -15.54 2.82
N HIS A 142 12.59 -15.05 2.85
CA HIS A 142 12.15 -13.90 2.05
C HIS A 142 12.12 -12.59 2.84
N PHE A 143 12.37 -12.62 4.15
CA PHE A 143 12.39 -11.39 4.93
C PHE A 143 13.59 -10.50 4.58
N VAL A 144 13.31 -9.23 4.33
CA VAL A 144 14.29 -8.16 4.17
C VAL A 144 14.27 -7.28 5.42
N TRP A 145 15.44 -7.14 6.04
CA TRP A 145 15.61 -6.41 7.31
C TRP A 145 16.19 -5.02 7.12
N ASP A 146 17.18 -4.91 6.22
CA ASP A 146 17.96 -3.70 6.03
C ASP A 146 17.41 -2.80 4.93
N ALA A 147 17.41 -1.50 5.19
CA ALA A 147 17.19 -0.49 4.19
C ALA A 147 18.28 -0.54 3.11
N GLN A 148 17.89 -0.16 1.91
CA GLN A 148 18.73 -0.18 0.73
C GLN A 148 18.56 1.13 -0.04
N ARG A 149 19.58 1.55 -0.77
CA ARG A 149 19.44 2.55 -1.84
C ARG A 149 19.86 1.88 -3.13
N VAL A 150 18.95 1.88 -4.10
CA VAL A 150 19.15 1.19 -5.36
C VAL A 150 19.32 2.23 -6.45
N PHE A 151 20.40 2.08 -7.22
CA PHE A 151 20.76 3.00 -8.29
C PHE A 151 20.86 2.25 -9.61
N LYS A 152 20.42 2.90 -10.69
CA LYS A 152 20.60 2.45 -12.06
C LYS A 152 21.55 3.39 -12.80
N HIS A 153 22.50 2.83 -13.54
CA HIS A 153 23.41 3.61 -14.38
C HIS A 153 22.68 4.04 -15.67
N ASN A 154 22.75 5.33 -16.02
CA ASN A 154 22.12 5.92 -17.21
C ASN A 154 23.14 6.28 -18.32
N ASP A 155 24.23 5.51 -18.41
CA ASP A 155 25.44 5.76 -19.24
C ASP A 155 26.32 6.94 -18.79
N THR A 156 25.80 7.83 -17.94
CA THR A 156 26.56 8.99 -17.42
C THR A 156 26.78 8.93 -15.90
N ASP A 157 25.72 8.67 -15.14
CA ASP A 157 25.69 8.69 -13.69
C ASP A 157 24.78 7.57 -13.15
N PHE A 158 24.85 7.34 -11.83
CA PHE A 158 23.94 6.46 -11.11
C PHE A 158 22.76 7.26 -10.56
N GLU A 159 21.55 6.95 -11.02
CA GLU A 159 20.30 7.55 -10.55
C GLU A 159 19.59 6.62 -9.56
N CYS A 160 19.22 7.15 -8.39
CA CYS A 160 18.50 6.39 -7.37
C CYS A 160 17.03 6.19 -7.78
N PHE A 161 16.48 5.02 -7.55
CA PHE A 161 15.06 4.73 -7.73
C PHE A 161 14.50 3.89 -6.57
N PHE A 162 13.17 3.87 -6.47
CA PHE A 162 12.43 3.16 -5.43
C PHE A 162 11.60 2.04 -6.05
N ASN A 163 11.70 0.82 -5.53
CA ASN A 163 10.90 -0.32 -6.02
C ASN A 163 10.20 -1.09 -4.90
N GLU A 164 10.84 -1.19 -3.72
CA GLU A 164 10.28 -1.84 -2.53
C GLU A 164 10.32 -0.89 -1.32
N PRO A 165 9.52 -1.13 -0.28
CA PRO A 165 9.46 -0.26 0.89
C PRO A 165 10.81 0.01 1.56
N TRP A 166 11.68 -1.00 1.65
CA TRP A 166 13.02 -0.87 2.24
C TRP A 166 13.99 -0.08 1.37
N THR A 167 13.62 0.24 0.12
CA THR A 167 14.40 1.14 -0.73
C THR A 167 14.07 2.61 -0.50
N GLY A 168 12.95 2.89 0.16
CA GLY A 168 12.50 4.26 0.43
C GLY A 168 13.33 4.95 1.52
N ASP A 169 13.56 6.25 1.34
CA ASP A 169 14.31 7.08 2.30
C ASP A 169 13.74 7.00 3.71
N ARG A 170 12.41 6.87 3.84
CA ARG A 170 11.77 6.76 5.16
C ARG A 170 12.23 5.53 5.95
N TRP A 171 12.40 4.39 5.29
CA TRP A 171 12.87 3.17 5.96
C TRP A 171 14.33 3.35 6.39
N TRP A 172 15.15 3.97 5.53
CA TRP A 172 16.53 4.33 5.84
C TRP A 172 16.62 5.23 7.07
N ASP A 173 15.82 6.30 7.11
CA ASP A 173 15.76 7.22 8.24
C ASP A 173 15.34 6.51 9.52
N ILE A 174 14.31 5.65 9.46
CA ILE A 174 13.89 4.88 10.63
C ILE A 174 15.04 4.00 11.13
N GLN A 175 15.70 3.26 10.24
CA GLN A 175 16.81 2.37 10.63
C GLN A 175 18.00 3.15 11.21
N SER A 176 18.26 4.37 10.71
CA SER A 176 19.28 5.29 11.24
C SER A 176 19.00 5.75 12.68
N HIS A 177 17.73 5.78 13.11
CA HIS A 177 17.34 6.16 14.48
C HIS A 177 17.28 4.95 15.45
N LEU A 178 17.47 3.72 14.97
CA LEU A 178 17.47 2.55 15.84
C LEU A 178 18.76 2.48 16.68
N PRO A 179 18.73 1.90 17.90
CA PRO A 179 19.91 1.84 18.75
C PRO A 179 21.04 1.02 18.09
N PRO A 180 22.22 1.61 17.81
CA PRO A 180 23.29 0.95 17.06
C PRO A 180 23.99 -0.16 17.85
N ASN A 181 23.74 -0.25 19.15
CA ASN A 181 24.30 -1.28 20.03
C ASN A 181 23.46 -2.57 20.07
N LEU A 182 22.33 -2.61 19.39
CA LEU A 182 21.46 -3.77 19.29
C LEU A 182 21.76 -4.49 17.98
N ASP A 183 22.40 -5.66 18.09
CA ASP A 183 22.68 -6.50 16.93
C ASP A 183 21.37 -7.02 16.32
N GLY A 184 21.29 -7.03 14.99
CA GLY A 184 20.07 -7.39 14.25
C GLY A 184 18.90 -6.43 14.44
N ALA A 185 19.14 -5.17 14.83
CA ALA A 185 18.10 -4.16 14.95
C ALA A 185 17.53 -3.74 13.59
N ALA A 186 16.22 -3.95 13.40
CA ALA A 186 15.53 -3.64 12.16
C ALA A 186 14.10 -3.14 12.41
N PRO A 187 13.58 -2.25 11.57
CA PRO A 187 12.17 -1.92 11.60
C PRO A 187 11.34 -3.10 11.05
N PHE A 188 10.20 -3.35 11.70
CA PHE A 188 9.18 -4.29 11.23
C PHE A 188 7.97 -3.49 10.76
N CYS A 189 7.84 -3.34 9.45
CA CYS A 189 6.97 -2.34 8.84
C CYS A 189 5.64 -2.95 8.39
N PHE A 190 4.55 -2.23 8.68
CA PHE A 190 3.18 -2.62 8.31
C PHE A 190 2.56 -1.65 7.31
N ILE A 191 1.77 -2.19 6.38
CA ILE A 191 0.73 -1.46 5.66
C ILE A 191 -0.60 -1.76 6.33
N LEU A 192 -1.40 -0.73 6.63
CA LEU A 192 -2.79 -0.90 7.04
C LEU A 192 -3.74 -0.32 6.01
N TYR A 193 -4.80 -1.06 5.74
CA TYR A 193 -5.93 -0.66 4.92
C TYR A 193 -7.21 -0.92 5.69
N ALA A 194 -8.16 0.01 5.66
CA ALA A 194 -9.48 -0.23 6.22
C ALA A 194 -10.53 0.44 5.35
N ASP A 195 -11.49 -0.35 4.90
CA ASP A 195 -12.57 0.11 4.05
C ASP A 195 -13.89 -0.60 4.41
N LYS A 196 -15.00 0.12 4.29
CA LYS A 196 -16.32 -0.37 4.59
C LYS A 196 -16.88 -1.12 3.39
N THR A 197 -16.89 -2.44 3.48
CA THR A 197 -17.28 -3.33 2.39
C THR A 197 -18.69 -3.91 2.60
N LYS A 198 -19.35 -4.28 1.51
CA LYS A 198 -20.62 -5.02 1.56
C LYS A 198 -20.32 -6.51 1.70
N LEU A 199 -20.84 -7.14 2.75
CA LEU A 199 -20.64 -8.57 3.04
C LEU A 199 -21.73 -9.47 2.47
N SER A 200 -22.78 -8.90 1.86
CA SER A 200 -23.82 -9.65 1.16
C SER A 200 -24.04 -9.07 -0.24
N SER A 201 -24.31 -9.94 -1.21
CA SER A 201 -24.66 -9.56 -2.59
C SER A 201 -25.91 -8.66 -2.66
N HIS A 202 -26.81 -8.78 -1.67
CA HIS A 202 -28.01 -7.97 -1.52
C HIS A 202 -27.75 -6.64 -0.78
N GLY A 203 -26.52 -6.37 -0.33
CA GLY A 203 -26.11 -5.08 0.25
C GLY A 203 -26.62 -4.77 1.65
N THR A 204 -27.30 -5.72 2.30
CA THR A 204 -27.92 -5.55 3.63
C THR A 204 -26.93 -5.66 4.79
N MET A 205 -25.85 -6.43 4.63
CA MET A 205 -24.80 -6.56 5.65
C MET A 205 -23.56 -5.83 5.18
N LYS A 206 -23.04 -4.95 6.03
CA LYS A 206 -21.77 -4.25 5.83
C LYS A 206 -20.75 -4.79 6.82
N GLY A 207 -19.48 -4.76 6.43
CA GLY A 207 -18.33 -5.05 7.27
C GLY A 207 -17.33 -3.92 7.14
N TYR A 208 -16.50 -3.73 8.15
CA TYR A 208 -15.42 -2.76 8.10
C TYR A 208 -14.10 -3.43 8.48
N PRO A 209 -13.57 -4.31 7.61
CA PRO A 209 -12.33 -5.02 7.86
C PRO A 209 -11.13 -4.06 7.89
N VAL A 210 -10.17 -4.38 8.76
CA VAL A 210 -8.81 -3.84 8.72
C VAL A 210 -7.90 -4.92 8.17
N MET A 211 -7.24 -4.64 7.05
CA MET A 211 -6.24 -5.49 6.42
C MET A 211 -4.85 -5.00 6.82
N ALA A 212 -3.95 -5.95 7.09
CA ALA A 212 -2.54 -5.67 7.32
C ALA A 212 -1.66 -6.44 6.34
N HIS A 213 -0.56 -5.81 5.91
CA HIS A 213 0.50 -6.43 5.11
C HIS A 213 1.86 -6.19 5.77
N CYS A 214 2.77 -7.18 5.67
CA CYS A 214 4.13 -7.08 6.17
C CYS A 214 5.06 -6.56 5.08
N MET A 215 5.66 -5.39 5.28
CA MET A 215 6.50 -4.71 4.28
C MET A 215 7.93 -5.24 4.24
N ASN A 216 8.33 -6.08 5.19
CA ASN A 216 9.59 -6.81 5.16
C ASN A 216 9.55 -8.00 4.20
N LEU A 217 8.40 -8.28 3.56
CA LEU A 217 8.26 -9.29 2.52
C LEU A 217 8.17 -8.62 1.13
N PRO A 218 8.77 -9.20 0.08
CA PRO A 218 8.62 -8.79 -1.32
C PRO A 218 7.17 -8.60 -1.76
N VAL A 219 6.95 -7.68 -2.70
CA VAL A 219 5.64 -7.25 -3.16
C VAL A 219 4.78 -8.40 -3.70
N ASP A 220 5.39 -9.35 -4.39
CA ASP A 220 4.75 -10.55 -4.95
C ASP A 220 4.26 -11.51 -3.85
N ILE A 221 5.00 -11.64 -2.75
CA ILE A 221 4.59 -12.41 -1.58
C ILE A 221 3.54 -11.65 -0.77
N ARG A 222 3.82 -10.37 -0.48
CA ARG A 222 3.00 -9.48 0.36
C ARG A 222 1.63 -9.21 -0.23
N ASN A 223 1.52 -9.10 -1.56
CA ASN A 223 0.27 -8.90 -2.28
C ASN A 223 -0.31 -10.21 -2.84
N GLY A 224 0.38 -11.33 -2.66
CA GLY A 224 -0.09 -12.65 -3.10
C GLY A 224 -1.21 -13.21 -2.22
N GLU A 225 -1.76 -14.35 -2.65
CA GLU A 225 -2.85 -15.05 -1.91
C GLU A 225 -2.32 -15.99 -0.82
N GLY A 226 -1.01 -16.23 -0.81
CA GLY A 226 -0.33 -17.15 0.11
C GLY A 226 -0.25 -16.66 1.56
N MET A 227 0.58 -17.33 2.36
CA MET A 227 0.71 -17.05 3.80
C MET A 227 1.33 -15.68 4.12
N GLY A 228 2.20 -15.16 3.25
CA GLY A 228 2.77 -13.81 3.38
C GLY A 228 1.87 -12.70 2.85
N GLY A 229 0.75 -13.05 2.21
CA GLY A 229 -0.24 -12.12 1.70
C GLY A 229 -0.97 -11.36 2.81
N GLY A 230 -1.63 -10.27 2.44
CA GLY A 230 -2.44 -9.48 3.36
C GLY A 230 -3.48 -10.30 4.13
N ARG A 231 -3.72 -9.93 5.40
CA ARG A 231 -4.69 -10.61 6.28
C ARG A 231 -5.59 -9.62 7.00
N VAL A 232 -6.83 -10.02 7.23
CA VAL A 232 -7.74 -9.29 8.12
C VAL A 232 -7.21 -9.41 9.55
N VAL A 233 -6.96 -8.28 10.18
CA VAL A 233 -6.51 -8.16 11.59
C VAL A 233 -7.55 -7.47 12.48
N GLY A 234 -8.63 -6.94 11.90
CA GLY A 234 -9.70 -6.35 12.70
C GLY A 234 -11.01 -6.19 11.97
N TRP A 235 -12.09 -6.06 12.72
CA TRP A 235 -13.40 -5.64 12.27
C TRP A 235 -13.84 -4.45 13.09
N LEU A 236 -13.89 -3.28 12.46
CA LEU A 236 -14.31 -2.05 13.09
C LEU A 236 -15.83 -2.01 13.23
N PRO A 237 -16.35 -1.29 14.25
CA PRO A 237 -17.78 -1.14 14.42
C PRO A 237 -18.37 -0.30 13.29
N ILE A 238 -19.56 -0.69 12.85
CA ILE A 238 -20.36 0.12 11.92
C ILE A 238 -21.34 0.92 12.75
N ILE A 239 -21.22 2.23 12.65
CA ILE A 239 -22.08 3.17 13.35
C ILE A 239 -23.17 3.59 12.38
N ASP A 240 -24.42 3.41 12.78
CA ASP A 240 -25.56 3.79 11.96
C ASP A 240 -25.62 5.30 11.72
N GLU A 241 -26.08 5.68 10.54
CA GLU A 241 -26.39 7.08 10.26
C GLU A 241 -27.74 7.41 10.90
N GLU A 242 -27.72 8.29 11.90
CA GLU A 242 -28.93 8.83 12.52
C GLU A 242 -29.35 10.08 11.75
N ALA A 243 -30.53 10.05 11.11
CA ALA A 243 -31.04 11.19 10.34
C ALA A 243 -31.13 12.48 11.20
N SER A 244 -31.43 12.33 12.50
CA SER A 244 -31.45 13.43 13.46
C SER A 244 -30.07 14.04 13.74
N GLU A 245 -28.98 13.32 13.47
CA GLU A 245 -27.59 13.71 13.74
C GLU A 245 -26.79 14.07 12.48
N GLN A 246 -27.42 13.99 11.31
CA GLN A 246 -26.78 14.26 10.04
C GLN A 246 -26.15 15.65 10.00
N GLY A 247 -24.88 15.73 9.60
CA GLY A 247 -24.12 16.98 9.49
C GLY A 247 -23.69 17.61 10.82
N LYS A 248 -24.06 17.06 11.98
CA LYS A 248 -23.68 17.64 13.28
C LYS A 248 -22.20 17.39 13.58
N PRO A 249 -21.39 18.43 13.85
CA PRO A 249 -19.96 18.26 14.17
C PRO A 249 -19.70 17.32 15.34
N GLY A 250 -20.57 17.33 16.36
CA GLY A 250 -20.48 16.44 17.51
C GLY A 250 -20.58 14.96 17.12
N TYR A 251 -21.54 14.59 16.28
CA TYR A 251 -21.71 13.20 15.83
C TYR A 251 -20.57 12.76 14.91
N ILE A 252 -20.10 13.67 14.04
CA ILE A 252 -18.96 13.44 13.14
C ILE A 252 -17.68 13.14 13.94
N ASN A 253 -17.42 13.89 15.01
CA ASN A 253 -16.27 13.65 15.89
C ASN A 253 -16.48 12.37 16.73
N PHE A 254 -17.70 12.11 17.20
CA PHE A 254 -18.04 10.87 17.89
C PHE A 254 -17.72 9.63 17.05
N LYS A 255 -18.14 9.59 15.78
CA LYS A 255 -17.81 8.48 14.86
C LYS A 255 -16.30 8.27 14.72
N ARG A 256 -15.53 9.36 14.66
CA ARG A 256 -14.06 9.30 14.63
C ARG A 256 -13.49 8.76 15.93
N ILE A 257 -13.96 9.22 17.09
CA ILE A 257 -13.50 8.69 18.39
C ILE A 257 -13.72 7.18 18.45
N VAL A 258 -14.91 6.69 18.09
CA VAL A 258 -15.20 5.24 18.06
C VAL A 258 -14.25 4.51 17.11
N TRP A 259 -14.00 5.05 15.91
CA TRP A 259 -13.08 4.45 14.93
C TRP A 259 -11.64 4.36 15.46
N HIS A 260 -11.13 5.44 16.05
CA HIS A 260 -9.76 5.51 16.59
C HIS A 260 -9.58 4.64 17.84
N GLU A 261 -10.55 4.63 18.76
CA GLU A 261 -10.56 3.73 19.92
C GLU A 261 -10.65 2.25 19.53
N ALA A 262 -11.39 1.93 18.46
CA ALA A 262 -11.44 0.58 17.90
C ALA A 262 -10.09 0.16 17.33
N PHE A 263 -9.42 1.04 16.58
CA PHE A 263 -8.10 0.77 16.01
C PHE A 263 -7.04 0.48 17.08
N ILE A 264 -7.07 1.20 18.20
CA ILE A 264 -6.14 0.97 19.32
C ILE A 264 -6.22 -0.48 19.82
N LYS A 265 -7.36 -1.18 19.70
CA LYS A 265 -7.48 -2.59 20.13
C LYS A 265 -6.67 -3.58 19.29
N LEU A 266 -6.28 -3.20 18.08
CA LEU A 266 -5.38 -4.00 17.25
C LEU A 266 -3.91 -3.86 17.72
N PHE A 267 -3.60 -2.81 18.48
CA PHE A 267 -2.23 -2.34 18.72
C PHE A 267 -1.70 -2.75 20.10
N THR A 268 -2.22 -3.84 20.66
CA THR A 268 -1.80 -4.39 21.95
C THR A 268 -0.27 -4.55 22.00
N ASN A 269 0.38 -3.87 22.96
CA ASN A 269 1.83 -3.81 23.19
C ASN A 269 2.68 -3.09 22.12
N LEU A 270 2.12 -2.60 21.01
CA LEU A 270 2.90 -1.89 19.98
C LEU A 270 3.49 -0.57 20.50
N ASP A 271 2.83 0.07 21.46
CA ASP A 271 3.31 1.29 22.13
C ASP A 271 4.62 1.06 22.90
N LYS A 272 4.77 -0.13 23.47
CA LYS A 272 5.99 -0.56 24.14
C LYS A 272 7.04 -1.01 23.13
N TYR A 273 6.66 -1.90 22.21
CA TYR A 273 7.61 -2.53 21.28
C TYR A 273 8.19 -1.53 20.29
N SER A 274 7.43 -0.52 19.85
CA SER A 274 7.97 0.53 18.98
C SER A 274 9.04 1.39 19.67
N LYS A 275 9.07 1.45 21.00
CA LYS A 275 10.07 2.20 21.80
C LYS A 275 11.28 1.37 22.18
N THR A 276 11.04 0.16 22.70
CA THR A 276 12.11 -0.68 23.25
C THR A 276 12.65 -1.68 22.24
N GLY A 277 11.94 -1.87 21.12
CA GLY A 277 12.06 -3.02 20.26
C GLY A 277 11.62 -4.31 20.95
N TYR A 278 11.59 -5.39 20.18
CA TYR A 278 11.21 -6.73 20.60
C TYR A 278 12.19 -7.75 20.03
N SER A 279 12.94 -8.42 20.91
CA SER A 279 13.87 -9.48 20.55
C SER A 279 13.10 -10.75 20.19
N TYR A 280 13.30 -11.27 18.99
CA TYR A 280 12.66 -12.50 18.51
C TYR A 280 13.66 -13.43 17.83
N MET A 281 13.55 -14.73 18.14
CA MET A 281 14.32 -15.76 17.44
C MET A 281 13.49 -16.24 16.24
N CYS A 282 13.86 -15.79 15.04
CA CYS A 282 13.16 -16.15 13.81
C CYS A 282 13.28 -17.66 13.52
N TYR A 283 12.45 -18.15 12.60
CA TYR A 283 12.45 -19.57 12.21
C TYR A 283 13.85 -20.07 11.82
N ASP A 284 14.61 -19.26 11.09
CA ASP A 284 15.98 -19.52 10.60
C ASP A 284 17.08 -19.44 11.69
N LYS A 285 16.68 -19.34 12.97
CA LYS A 285 17.55 -19.24 14.14
C LYS A 285 18.41 -17.99 14.17
N LYS A 286 18.01 -16.94 13.43
CA LYS A 286 18.57 -15.60 13.60
C LYS A 286 17.79 -14.84 14.66
N LEU A 287 18.53 -14.22 15.56
CA LEU A 287 17.97 -13.30 16.55
C LEU A 287 17.82 -11.93 15.89
N CYS A 288 16.60 -11.39 15.87
CA CYS A 288 16.32 -10.05 15.36
C CYS A 288 15.77 -9.17 16.49
N TRP A 289 16.16 -7.90 16.52
CA TRP A 289 15.60 -6.90 17.42
C TRP A 289 14.67 -5.98 16.65
N LEU A 290 13.37 -6.26 16.73
CA LEU A 290 12.39 -5.70 15.80
C LEU A 290 11.64 -4.51 16.41
N PHE A 291 11.50 -3.44 15.63
CA PHE A 291 10.75 -2.24 16.01
C PHE A 291 9.50 -2.10 15.13
N PRO A 292 8.28 -2.36 15.63
CA PRO A 292 7.07 -2.22 14.83
C PRO A 292 6.85 -0.78 14.38
N VAL A 293 6.56 -0.59 13.09
CA VAL A 293 6.24 0.70 12.49
C VAL A 293 5.03 0.55 11.56
N ILE A 294 4.04 1.45 11.68
CA ILE A 294 3.01 1.60 10.67
C ILE A 294 3.53 2.56 9.61
N LEU A 295 4.13 2.02 8.55
CA LEU A 295 4.84 2.80 7.55
C LEU A 295 3.89 3.32 6.48
N ILE A 296 2.83 2.58 6.14
CA ILE A 296 1.84 3.00 5.15
C ILE A 296 0.41 2.80 5.66
N LEU A 297 -0.40 3.83 5.50
CA LEU A 297 -1.85 3.79 5.53
C LEU A 297 -2.36 3.94 4.09
N SER A 298 -3.06 2.92 3.60
CA SER A 298 -3.67 2.89 2.28
C SER A 298 -5.18 3.04 2.42
N ALA A 299 -5.73 4.03 1.75
CA ALA A 299 -7.15 4.36 1.80
C ALA A 299 -7.50 5.35 0.68
N ASP A 300 -8.76 5.35 0.25
CA ASP A 300 -9.27 6.45 -0.56
C ASP A 300 -9.40 7.73 0.29
N TYR A 301 -9.73 8.86 -0.34
CA TYR A 301 -9.73 10.15 0.35
C TYR A 301 -10.74 10.24 1.52
N GLU A 302 -11.90 9.59 1.46
CA GLU A 302 -12.87 9.63 2.57
C GLU A 302 -12.30 8.92 3.81
N GLU A 303 -11.75 7.72 3.60
CA GLU A 303 -11.07 6.94 4.64
C GLU A 303 -9.79 7.64 5.12
N GLN A 304 -9.01 8.29 4.24
CA GLN A 304 -7.86 9.12 4.64
C GLN A 304 -8.30 10.27 5.57
N CYS A 305 -9.46 10.87 5.33
CA CYS A 305 -10.02 11.91 6.22
C CYS A 305 -10.39 11.37 7.61
N MET A 306 -10.76 10.09 7.69
CA MET A 306 -10.97 9.40 8.96
C MET A 306 -9.62 9.12 9.62
N MET A 307 -8.71 8.46 8.91
CA MET A 307 -7.39 8.02 9.42
C MET A 307 -6.51 9.18 9.89
N SER A 308 -6.46 10.29 9.15
CA SER A 308 -5.62 11.46 9.44
C SER A 308 -6.35 12.57 10.20
N LEU A 309 -7.64 12.38 10.52
CA LEU A 309 -8.48 13.32 11.25
C LEU A 309 -8.66 14.70 10.58
N ILE A 310 -8.47 14.81 9.27
CA ILE A 310 -8.75 16.06 8.56
C ILE A 310 -10.26 16.29 8.35
N HIS A 311 -10.64 17.55 8.14
CA HIS A 311 -12.04 17.93 7.87
C HIS A 311 -12.56 17.52 6.48
N GLY A 312 -11.71 16.99 5.59
CA GLY A 312 -12.04 16.61 4.22
C GLY A 312 -12.40 17.80 3.34
N ALA A 313 -13.39 17.65 2.46
CA ALA A 313 -13.80 18.67 1.49
C ALA A 313 -14.32 20.00 2.11
N GLN A 314 -14.46 20.11 3.42
CA GLN A 314 -14.78 21.38 4.11
C GLN A 314 -13.55 22.06 4.74
N CYS A 315 -12.37 21.45 4.60
CA CYS A 315 -11.12 21.94 5.16
C CYS A 315 -10.53 23.10 4.34
N LYS A 316 -9.76 23.98 5.00
CA LYS A 316 -8.92 24.97 4.32
C LYS A 316 -7.69 24.34 3.68
N CYS A 317 -7.17 23.25 4.26
CA CYS A 317 -6.04 22.50 3.74
C CYS A 317 -6.45 21.04 3.53
N LEU A 318 -6.72 20.63 2.29
CA LEU A 318 -7.36 19.35 1.98
C LEU A 318 -6.38 18.18 1.96
N CYS A 319 -5.10 18.43 1.64
CA CYS A 319 -4.11 17.38 1.60
C CYS A 319 -3.94 16.77 3.00
N PRO A 320 -3.95 15.43 3.14
CA PRO A 320 -3.72 14.78 4.42
C PRO A 320 -2.23 14.74 4.79
N VAL A 321 -1.33 15.10 3.87
CA VAL A 321 0.13 15.14 4.06
C VAL A 321 0.65 16.56 4.34
N CYS A 322 0.20 17.57 3.60
CA CYS A 322 0.70 18.94 3.71
C CYS A 322 -0.38 19.98 4.00
N LEU A 323 0.05 21.19 4.36
CA LEU A 323 -0.80 22.34 4.71
C LEU A 323 -1.14 23.23 3.51
N VAL A 324 -1.16 22.68 2.29
CA VAL A 324 -1.55 23.42 1.06
C VAL A 324 -2.94 24.05 1.22
N PRO A 325 -3.08 25.38 1.06
CA PRO A 325 -4.38 26.04 1.04
C PRO A 325 -5.23 25.57 -0.14
N ARG A 326 -6.55 25.53 0.04
CA ARG A 326 -7.51 25.12 -1.00
C ARG A 326 -7.32 25.88 -2.31
N GLU A 327 -7.05 27.17 -2.21
CA GLU A 327 -6.91 28.08 -3.34
C GLU A 327 -5.61 27.84 -4.13
N GLU A 328 -4.67 27.09 -3.56
CA GLU A 328 -3.33 26.83 -4.11
C GLU A 328 -3.17 25.36 -4.56
N LEU A 329 -4.21 24.52 -4.46
CA LEU A 329 -4.15 23.10 -4.82
C LEU A 329 -3.72 22.83 -6.28
N SER A 330 -4.00 23.76 -7.19
CA SER A 330 -3.63 23.64 -8.60
C SER A 330 -2.23 24.18 -8.92
N ASP A 331 -1.58 24.87 -7.97
CA ASP A 331 -0.29 25.51 -8.18
C ASP A 331 0.85 24.57 -7.77
N LEU A 332 1.24 23.70 -8.70
CA LEU A 332 2.30 22.70 -8.49
C LEU A 332 3.71 23.31 -8.38
N SER A 333 3.86 24.63 -8.59
CA SER A 333 5.15 25.32 -8.46
C SER A 333 5.51 25.64 -7.01
N LYS A 334 4.54 25.53 -6.09
CA LYS A 334 4.70 25.86 -4.68
C LYS A 334 4.84 24.62 -3.82
N THR A 335 5.59 24.78 -2.75
CA THR A 335 5.70 23.79 -1.68
C THR A 335 5.06 24.34 -0.41
N HIS A 336 4.51 23.44 0.38
CA HIS A 336 3.83 23.77 1.63
C HIS A 336 4.36 22.91 2.76
N ALA A 337 4.31 23.43 3.98
CA ALA A 337 4.74 22.70 5.16
C ALA A 337 4.00 21.36 5.28
N ILE A 338 4.75 20.32 5.63
CA ILE A 338 4.20 18.99 5.92
C ILE A 338 3.51 19.03 7.28
N ARG A 339 2.40 18.31 7.41
CA ARG A 339 1.67 18.16 8.66
C ARG A 339 2.46 17.26 9.61
N SER A 340 2.34 17.49 10.90
CA SER A 340 2.98 16.64 11.90
C SER A 340 2.01 16.24 13.01
N ALA A 341 2.17 15.02 13.52
CA ALA A 341 1.52 14.53 14.73
C ALA A 341 1.82 15.43 15.92
N LYS A 342 3.04 15.99 15.99
CA LYS A 342 3.47 16.87 17.07
C LYS A 342 2.63 18.15 17.14
N ASP A 343 2.39 18.79 15.99
CA ASP A 343 1.54 19.99 15.93
C ASP A 343 0.08 19.65 16.26
N ALA A 344 -0.40 18.49 15.79
CA ALA A 344 -1.73 18.00 16.08
C ALA A 344 -1.94 17.72 17.59
N GLN A 345 -0.97 17.08 18.24
CA GLN A 345 -0.97 16.80 19.68
C GLN A 345 -0.95 18.10 20.47
N ALA A 346 -0.05 19.04 20.13
CA ALA A 346 0.03 20.33 20.80
C ALA A 346 -1.30 21.12 20.70
N ALA A 347 -1.92 21.15 19.52
CA ALA A 347 -3.22 21.79 19.32
C ALA A 347 -4.33 21.10 20.12
N LEU A 348 -4.33 19.77 20.20
CA LEU A 348 -5.30 19.02 20.99
C LEU A 348 -5.12 19.24 22.50
N ASP A 349 -3.88 19.36 22.98
CA ASP A 349 -3.59 19.66 24.39
C ASP A 349 -4.11 21.05 24.79
N VAL A 350 -3.94 22.05 23.91
CA VAL A 350 -4.57 23.37 24.10
C VAL A 350 -6.10 23.23 24.10
N TYR A 351 -6.67 22.43 23.20
CA TYR A 351 -8.13 22.20 23.16
C TYR A 351 -8.68 21.60 24.46
N ARG A 352 -7.93 20.67 25.07
CA ARG A 352 -8.28 20.07 26.37
C ARG A 352 -8.28 21.10 27.51
N GLN A 353 -7.43 22.11 27.44
CA GLN A 353 -7.35 23.19 28.45
C GLN A 353 -8.35 24.32 28.17
N SER A 354 -8.51 24.71 26.89
CA SER A 354 -9.38 25.78 26.42
C SER A 354 -9.95 25.42 25.06
N LYS A 355 -11.23 25.03 25.04
CA LYS A 355 -11.90 24.58 23.81
C LYS A 355 -11.83 25.61 22.68
N SER A 356 -12.06 26.89 22.98
CA SER A 356 -12.08 27.95 21.97
C SER A 356 -10.70 28.22 21.36
N GLN A 357 -9.65 28.25 22.18
CA GLN A 357 -8.28 28.46 21.69
C GLN A 357 -7.79 27.26 20.88
N GLY A 358 -8.00 26.05 21.39
CA GLY A 358 -7.60 24.83 20.68
C GLY A 358 -8.39 24.63 19.39
N GLU A 359 -9.69 24.97 19.36
CA GLU A 359 -10.49 24.89 18.14
C GLU A 359 -9.98 25.83 17.05
N ALA A 360 -9.50 27.04 17.42
CA ALA A 360 -8.86 27.94 16.47
C ALA A 360 -7.58 27.32 15.86
N LEU A 361 -6.73 26.69 16.69
CA LEU A 361 -5.51 26.02 16.24
C LEU A 361 -5.80 24.81 15.35
N LEU A 362 -6.68 23.92 15.80
CA LEU A 362 -7.09 22.73 15.05
C LEU A 362 -7.73 23.12 13.71
N LYS A 363 -8.56 24.17 13.67
CA LYS A 363 -9.15 24.68 12.42
C LYS A 363 -8.09 25.26 11.47
N ALA A 364 -7.06 25.93 11.98
CA ALA A 364 -5.95 26.42 11.17
C ALA A 364 -5.15 25.26 10.55
N LEU A 365 -4.95 24.18 11.32
CA LEU A 365 -4.35 22.93 10.84
C LEU A 365 -5.33 22.09 10.00
N GLY A 366 -6.63 22.41 9.98
CA GLY A 366 -7.61 21.61 9.28
C GLY A 366 -7.93 20.25 9.92
N LEU A 367 -7.67 20.12 11.22
CA LEU A 367 -7.79 18.89 12.00
C LEU A 367 -9.02 18.89 12.90
N ARG A 368 -9.50 17.68 13.21
CA ARG A 368 -10.59 17.43 14.17
C ARG A 368 -10.02 17.31 15.58
N ALA A 369 -10.80 17.70 16.59
CA ALA A 369 -10.44 17.59 18.01
C ALA A 369 -10.57 16.14 18.53
N VAL A 370 -9.79 15.22 17.98
CA VAL A 370 -9.76 13.79 18.30
C VAL A 370 -8.30 13.34 18.40
N ALA A 371 -8.00 12.38 19.28
CA ALA A 371 -6.66 11.81 19.35
C ALA A 371 -6.48 10.76 18.24
N ASN A 372 -5.35 10.79 17.53
CA ASN A 372 -5.07 9.80 16.51
C ASN A 372 -4.58 8.48 17.14
N PHE A 373 -4.92 7.34 16.53
CA PHE A 373 -4.54 6.02 17.04
C PHE A 373 -3.06 5.74 16.83
N LEU A 374 -2.43 6.35 15.82
CA LEU A 374 -1.02 6.14 15.52
C LEU A 374 -0.07 6.84 16.50
N TRP A 375 -0.55 7.80 17.29
CA TRP A 375 0.30 8.53 18.25
C TRP A 375 0.90 7.65 19.35
N ILE A 376 0.42 6.41 19.51
CA ILE A 376 0.99 5.46 20.47
C ILE A 376 2.20 4.71 19.90
N VAL A 377 2.40 4.70 18.58
CA VAL A 377 3.46 3.94 17.91
C VAL A 377 4.57 4.89 17.46
N GLU A 378 5.79 4.67 17.92
CA GLU A 378 6.94 5.48 17.49
C GLU A 378 7.15 5.36 15.98
N GLN A 379 7.72 6.42 15.39
CA GLN A 379 8.02 6.51 13.95
C GLN A 379 6.82 6.41 12.99
N SER A 380 5.59 6.38 13.51
CA SER A 380 4.35 6.20 12.73
C SER A 380 3.49 7.47 12.72
N ASP A 381 3.96 8.56 12.11
CA ASP A 381 3.17 9.79 11.99
C ASP A 381 2.00 9.57 11.00
N PRO A 382 0.73 9.84 11.38
CA PRO A 382 -0.40 9.60 10.50
C PRO A 382 -0.38 10.41 9.21
N HIS A 383 0.29 11.56 9.15
CA HIS A 383 0.38 12.38 7.94
C HIS A 383 1.51 11.93 7.02
N ASP A 384 2.57 11.38 7.59
CA ASP A 384 3.70 10.80 6.86
C ASP A 384 3.37 9.40 6.32
N ALA A 385 2.61 8.61 7.08
CA ALA A 385 2.18 7.28 6.67
C ALA A 385 1.10 7.28 5.57
N MET A 386 0.46 8.43 5.26
CA MET A 386 -0.56 8.49 4.21
C MET A 386 0.06 8.19 2.84
N SER A 387 -0.47 7.16 2.18
CA SER A 387 -0.16 6.89 0.77
C SER A 387 -1.22 7.44 -0.17
N VAL A 388 -0.81 7.76 -1.40
CA VAL A 388 -1.73 8.10 -2.47
C VAL A 388 -2.35 6.83 -3.02
N ASP A 389 -3.67 6.71 -2.93
CA ASP A 389 -4.42 5.69 -3.62
C ASP A 389 -4.41 5.96 -5.13
N ARG A 390 -3.48 5.31 -5.84
CA ARG A 390 -3.35 5.46 -7.29
C ARG A 390 -4.58 4.99 -8.04
N LEU A 391 -5.28 3.97 -7.55
CA LEU A 391 -6.46 3.44 -8.22
C LEU A 391 -7.58 4.47 -8.22
N HIS A 392 -7.94 5.02 -7.06
CA HIS A 392 -9.04 5.98 -6.95
C HIS A 392 -8.64 7.38 -7.42
N THR A 393 -7.41 7.81 -7.13
CA THR A 393 -6.94 9.18 -7.46
C THR A 393 -6.54 9.29 -8.93
N VAL A 394 -5.68 8.39 -9.41
CA VAL A 394 -5.04 8.53 -10.74
C VAL A 394 -5.83 7.75 -11.79
N HIS A 395 -5.96 6.44 -11.64
CA HIS A 395 -6.46 5.58 -12.72
C HIS A 395 -7.97 5.74 -12.93
N SER A 396 -8.74 5.61 -11.85
CA SER A 396 -10.21 5.77 -11.88
C SER A 396 -10.64 7.22 -11.82
N GLY A 397 -9.97 8.04 -11.01
CA GLY A 397 -10.28 9.46 -10.82
C GLY A 397 -9.84 10.31 -12.00
N MET A 398 -8.60 10.79 -11.98
CA MET A 398 -8.07 11.70 -13.00
C MET A 398 -8.16 11.12 -14.41
N GLY A 399 -7.63 9.93 -14.66
CA GLY A 399 -7.63 9.31 -15.98
C GLY A 399 -9.03 8.93 -16.45
N GLY A 400 -9.71 8.09 -15.66
CA GLY A 400 -11.00 7.51 -16.04
C GLY A 400 -12.18 8.49 -15.96
N HIS A 401 -12.40 9.14 -14.82
CA HIS A 401 -13.59 9.97 -14.59
C HIS A 401 -13.45 11.35 -15.21
N HIS A 402 -12.27 11.97 -15.10
CA HIS A 402 -12.05 13.34 -15.56
C HIS A 402 -11.53 13.40 -17.00
N VAL A 403 -10.29 12.98 -17.26
CA VAL A 403 -9.63 13.14 -18.58
C VAL A 403 -10.42 12.42 -19.67
N LEU A 404 -10.74 11.13 -19.49
CA LEU A 404 -11.52 10.38 -20.47
C LEU A 404 -12.97 10.88 -20.57
N GLY A 405 -13.55 11.36 -19.47
CA GLY A 405 -14.88 11.96 -19.44
C GLY A 405 -14.96 13.23 -20.29
N GLU A 406 -14.03 14.16 -20.07
CA GLU A 406 -13.91 15.41 -20.82
C GLU A 406 -13.56 15.17 -22.30
N LEU A 407 -12.66 14.22 -22.59
CA LEU A 407 -12.35 13.83 -23.96
C LEU A 407 -13.61 13.38 -24.71
N LYS A 408 -14.46 12.55 -24.07
CA LYS A 408 -15.73 12.11 -24.66
C LYS A 408 -16.67 13.29 -24.92
N ALA A 409 -16.83 14.19 -23.95
CA ALA A 409 -17.66 15.38 -24.10
C ALA A 409 -17.20 16.27 -25.28
N ILE A 410 -15.89 16.53 -25.38
CA ILE A 410 -15.31 17.31 -26.49
C ILE A 410 -15.56 16.61 -27.83
N LEU A 411 -15.37 15.29 -27.89
CA LEU A 411 -15.54 14.54 -29.14
C LEU A 411 -17.01 14.41 -29.56
N ASP A 412 -17.95 14.38 -28.61
CA ASP A 412 -19.38 14.43 -28.89
C ASP A 412 -19.79 15.78 -29.49
N ASP A 413 -19.17 16.88 -29.04
CA ASP A 413 -19.39 18.23 -29.59
C ASP A 413 -18.75 18.44 -30.97
N VAL A 414 -17.54 17.93 -31.20
CA VAL A 414 -16.80 18.08 -32.47
C VAL A 414 -17.35 17.13 -33.56
N GLY A 415 -17.87 15.97 -33.15
CA GLY A 415 -18.56 15.04 -34.03
C GLY A 415 -17.73 13.85 -34.49
N ARG A 416 -18.38 13.00 -35.29
CA ARG A 416 -17.95 11.62 -35.58
C ARG A 416 -16.60 11.51 -36.29
N GLU A 417 -16.22 12.47 -37.12
CA GLU A 417 -14.93 12.46 -37.82
C GLU A 417 -13.75 12.57 -36.84
N ALA A 418 -13.86 13.42 -35.82
CA ALA A 418 -12.85 13.55 -34.77
C ALA A 418 -12.77 12.29 -33.91
N GLN A 419 -13.91 11.68 -33.57
CA GLN A 419 -13.93 10.39 -32.87
C GLN A 419 -13.15 9.31 -33.62
N VAL A 420 -13.39 9.18 -34.93
CA VAL A 420 -12.68 8.21 -35.78
C VAL A 420 -11.18 8.53 -35.87
N ALA A 421 -10.80 9.81 -35.91
CA ALA A 421 -9.40 10.20 -35.95
C ALA A 421 -8.65 9.85 -34.65
N VAL A 422 -9.26 10.10 -33.49
CA VAL A 422 -8.69 9.75 -32.17
C VAL A 422 -8.53 8.24 -32.02
N GLU A 423 -9.55 7.46 -32.37
CA GLU A 423 -9.48 5.99 -32.31
C GLU A 423 -8.34 5.44 -33.19
N LYS A 424 -8.22 5.95 -34.42
CA LYS A 424 -7.12 5.56 -35.32
C LYS A 424 -5.76 5.91 -34.75
N SER A 425 -5.59 7.13 -34.21
CA SER A 425 -4.34 7.57 -33.62
C SER A 425 -3.95 6.69 -32.42
N TYR A 426 -4.90 6.38 -31.55
CA TYR A 426 -4.64 5.53 -30.39
C TYR A 426 -4.26 4.11 -30.79
N ILE A 427 -4.94 3.52 -31.78
CA ILE A 427 -4.59 2.18 -32.29
C ILE A 427 -3.17 2.16 -32.86
N ILE A 428 -2.74 3.21 -33.56
CA ILE A 428 -1.37 3.33 -34.06
C ILE A 428 -0.39 3.37 -32.88
N SER A 429 -0.61 4.29 -31.93
CA SER A 429 0.26 4.41 -30.74
C SER A 429 0.31 3.14 -29.90
N SER A 430 -0.80 2.41 -29.76
CA SER A 430 -0.86 1.15 -29.00
C SER A 430 -0.21 -0.02 -29.73
N SER A 431 -0.13 0.02 -31.06
CA SER A 431 0.59 -0.95 -31.88
C SER A 431 2.11 -0.72 -31.90
N GLU A 432 2.54 0.53 -31.67
CA GLU A 432 3.94 0.92 -31.52
C GLU A 432 4.46 0.74 -30.09
N PHE A 433 3.56 0.62 -29.11
CA PHE A 433 3.91 0.38 -27.71
C PHE A 433 4.53 -1.02 -27.54
N PRO A 434 5.67 -1.17 -26.81
CA PRO A 434 6.28 -2.48 -26.58
C PRO A 434 5.26 -3.46 -26.00
N GLN A 435 5.21 -4.68 -26.55
CA GLN A 435 4.34 -5.73 -26.04
C GLN A 435 4.83 -6.20 -24.67
N TRP A 436 4.25 -5.63 -23.62
CA TRP A 436 4.41 -6.13 -22.25
C TRP A 436 3.32 -7.18 -21.99
N HIS A 437 3.71 -8.34 -21.44
CA HIS A 437 2.81 -9.50 -21.31
C HIS A 437 1.51 -9.21 -20.54
N ASP A 438 1.55 -8.24 -19.61
CA ASP A 438 0.44 -7.90 -18.73
C ASP A 438 -0.24 -6.55 -19.05
N LEU A 439 0.11 -5.91 -20.16
CA LEU A 439 -0.50 -4.65 -20.58
C LEU A 439 -1.71 -4.91 -21.49
N ASN A 440 -2.89 -4.40 -21.11
CA ASN A 440 -4.05 -4.49 -21.98
C ASN A 440 -3.91 -3.59 -23.21
N HIS A 441 -4.01 -4.17 -24.40
CA HIS A 441 -4.08 -3.43 -25.66
C HIS A 441 -5.55 -3.20 -26.06
N PHE A 442 -5.96 -1.95 -26.10
CA PHE A 442 -7.33 -1.57 -26.42
C PHE A 442 -7.49 -1.33 -27.93
N THR A 443 -8.53 -1.92 -28.53
CA THR A 443 -8.92 -1.70 -29.93
C THR A 443 -9.91 -0.53 -30.09
N THR A 444 -10.40 0.00 -28.97
CA THR A 444 -11.20 1.23 -28.88
C THR A 444 -10.96 1.89 -27.52
N VAL A 445 -10.94 3.22 -27.47
CA VAL A 445 -10.80 4.00 -26.23
C VAL A 445 -12.06 4.75 -25.86
N ILE A 446 -12.78 5.27 -26.86
CA ILE A 446 -13.99 6.07 -26.65
C ILE A 446 -15.13 5.19 -26.13
N HIS A 447 -15.20 3.93 -26.59
CA HIS A 447 -16.25 3.00 -26.18
C HIS A 447 -15.89 2.14 -24.97
N VAL A 448 -14.74 2.37 -24.33
CA VAL A 448 -14.43 1.71 -23.06
C VAL A 448 -15.40 2.23 -22.01
N ALA A 449 -16.34 1.36 -21.63
CA ALA A 449 -17.30 1.57 -20.55
C ALA A 449 -16.96 0.63 -19.40
N PHE A 450 -16.97 1.16 -18.17
CA PHE A 450 -16.86 0.43 -16.89
C PHE A 450 -15.96 -0.81 -16.92
N THR A 451 -14.65 -0.57 -16.83
CA THR A 451 -13.63 -1.60 -16.71
C THR A 451 -13.05 -1.66 -15.29
N ASP A 452 -12.37 -2.77 -14.98
CA ASP A 452 -11.62 -2.93 -13.73
C ASP A 452 -10.45 -1.92 -13.62
N GLY A 453 -9.90 -1.78 -12.41
CA GLY A 453 -8.85 -0.81 -12.12
C GLY A 453 -7.57 -0.98 -12.96
N ASN A 454 -7.23 -2.23 -13.31
CA ASN A 454 -6.04 -2.53 -14.10
C ASN A 454 -6.21 -2.04 -15.54
N LYS A 455 -7.37 -2.26 -16.15
CA LYS A 455 -7.67 -1.73 -17.49
C LYS A 455 -7.64 -0.20 -17.52
N LYS A 456 -8.12 0.47 -16.47
CA LYS A 456 -8.01 1.94 -16.40
C LYS A 456 -6.57 2.41 -16.27
N ARG A 457 -5.73 1.72 -15.48
CA ARG A 457 -4.29 2.00 -15.40
C ARG A 457 -3.65 1.89 -16.79
N ASP A 458 -3.89 0.78 -17.47
CA ASP A 458 -3.27 0.49 -18.76
C ASP A 458 -3.69 1.51 -19.83
N LEU A 459 -4.95 1.97 -19.80
CA LEU A 459 -5.46 3.02 -20.67
C LEU A 459 -4.75 4.37 -20.46
N VAL A 460 -4.40 4.71 -19.22
CA VAL A 460 -3.62 5.92 -18.91
C VAL A 460 -2.15 5.78 -19.32
N MET A 461 -1.56 4.59 -19.16
CA MET A 461 -0.14 4.33 -19.48
C MET A 461 0.16 4.47 -20.99
N VAL A 462 -0.70 3.93 -21.85
CA VAL A 462 -0.52 3.96 -23.32
C VAL A 462 -0.57 5.40 -23.89
N SER A 463 -1.13 6.36 -23.13
CA SER A 463 -1.26 7.76 -23.56
C SER A 463 -0.06 8.66 -23.21
N SER A 464 0.99 8.13 -22.56
CA SER A 464 2.15 8.91 -22.10
C SER A 464 3.31 8.93 -23.11
N ASN A 465 3.93 10.10 -23.30
CA ASN A 465 4.99 10.36 -24.29
C ASN A 465 6.36 9.76 -23.88
N GLU A 466 7.27 9.64 -24.87
CA GLU A 466 8.61 9.03 -24.74
C GLU A 466 9.47 9.48 -23.57
N SER A 467 9.31 10.71 -23.09
CA SER A 467 10.13 11.30 -22.04
C SER A 467 9.82 10.80 -20.63
N ASP A 468 8.62 10.24 -20.39
CA ASP A 468 8.20 9.77 -19.04
C ASP A 468 8.46 8.26 -18.84
N ARG A 469 9.03 7.58 -19.84
CA ARG A 469 9.11 6.11 -19.93
C ARG A 469 10.09 5.43 -18.97
N TYR A 470 10.92 6.19 -18.24
CA TYR A 470 11.94 5.63 -17.34
C TYR A 470 11.63 5.72 -15.84
N MET A 471 10.52 6.37 -15.45
CA MET A 471 10.24 6.70 -14.04
C MET A 471 9.04 5.94 -13.44
N LEU A 472 8.45 4.99 -14.18
CA LEU A 472 7.21 4.27 -13.77
C LEU A 472 7.39 2.75 -13.62
N GLY A 473 8.64 2.26 -13.59
CA GLY A 473 8.98 0.88 -13.30
C GLY A 473 8.89 0.55 -11.82
#